data_AF-A0A1J5P5U1-F1
#
_entry.id   AF-A0A1J5P5U1-F1
#
_cell.length_a   1.000
_cell.length_b   1.000
_cell.length_c   1.000
_cell.angle_alpha   90.00
_cell.angle_beta   90.00
_cell.angle_gamma   90.00
#
_symmetry.space_group_name_H-M   'P 1'
#
loop_
_entity.id
_entity.type
_entity.pdbx_description
1 polymer ?
#
loop_
_entity_poly.entity_id
_entity_poly.type
_entity_poly.pdbx_seq_one_letter_code
_entity_poly.pdbx_strand_id
1 'polypeptide(L)'
;MLKPFTPAALLSRIQLVLRKPRPFVISEAYVGPDRRRKAEVDYSGPMRRKQDPVEVSDAGERNLTRQTIAVELNALKRMIRTRRGIDRSLMQMIYRVMQHTRFRALQVRDRTIERTTNSLLGYIDSMGGTDACDVEIVEVHIDAILTLMGVDEADVAQAERINRNLELTVEYKAKERLAVAV
;
A
#
# COMPACT_ATOMS: atom_id res chain seq x y z
N MET A 1 32.64 34.85 -0.64
CA MET A 1 32.78 33.51 -0.06
C MET A 1 32.88 32.49 -1.19
N LEU A 2 34.07 31.96 -1.47
CA LEU A 2 34.26 30.91 -2.48
C LEU A 2 33.61 29.62 -1.97
N LYS A 3 32.75 28.98 -2.78
CA LYS A 3 32.23 27.64 -2.46
C LYS A 3 33.44 26.69 -2.37
N PRO A 4 33.66 25.98 -1.24
CA PRO A 4 34.83 25.12 -1.11
C PRO A 4 34.65 23.88 -1.98
N PHE A 5 35.29 23.85 -3.14
CA PHE A 5 35.45 22.65 -3.94
C PHE A 5 36.93 22.34 -4.11
N THR A 6 37.29 21.06 -4.07
CA THR A 6 38.68 20.64 -4.31
C THR A 6 38.94 20.47 -5.81
N PRO A 7 40.15 20.74 -6.31
CA PRO A 7 40.51 20.45 -7.71
C PRO A 7 40.26 18.99 -8.10
N ALA A 8 40.47 18.05 -7.17
CA ALA A 8 40.16 16.65 -7.35
C ALA A 8 38.64 16.41 -7.57
N ALA A 9 37.79 17.09 -6.80
CA ALA A 9 36.34 17.02 -7.00
C ALA A 9 35.94 17.57 -8.38
N LEU A 10 36.54 18.67 -8.83
CA LEU A 10 36.28 19.22 -10.16
C LEU A 10 36.68 18.24 -11.27
N LEU A 11 37.90 17.70 -11.20
CA LEU A 11 38.41 16.75 -12.19
C LEU A 11 37.54 15.50 -12.27
N SER A 12 37.12 14.94 -11.13
CA SER A 12 36.24 13.77 -11.08
C SER A 12 34.88 14.03 -11.75
N ARG A 13 34.33 15.25 -11.61
CA ARG A 13 33.06 15.64 -12.23
C ARG A 13 33.20 15.80 -13.75
N ILE A 14 34.30 16.39 -14.22
CA ILE A 14 34.60 16.49 -15.66
C ILE A 14 34.76 15.09 -16.26
N GLN A 15 35.55 14.22 -15.62
CA GLN A 15 35.74 12.83 -16.06
C GLN A 15 34.41 12.05 -16.09
N LEU A 16 33.52 12.28 -15.13
CA LEU A 16 32.21 11.64 -15.10
C LEU A 16 31.35 12.04 -16.30
N VAL A 17 31.32 13.34 -16.65
CA VAL A 17 30.56 13.84 -17.81
C VAL A 17 31.11 13.27 -19.12
N LEU A 18 32.44 13.18 -19.25
CA LEU A 18 33.09 12.62 -20.44
C LEU A 18 32.84 11.11 -20.59
N ARG A 19 32.96 10.34 -19.50
CA ARG A 19 32.87 8.88 -19.54
C ARG A 19 31.44 8.35 -19.50
N LYS A 20 30.52 9.07 -18.87
CA LYS A 20 29.12 8.68 -18.67
C LYS A 20 28.21 9.89 -18.90
N PRO A 21 28.08 10.36 -20.16
CA PRO A 21 27.19 11.46 -20.48
C PRO A 21 25.75 11.09 -20.06
N ARG A 22 25.06 12.03 -19.43
CA ARG A 22 23.72 11.82 -18.89
C ARG A 22 22.70 12.37 -19.88
N PRO A 23 21.58 11.68 -20.13
CA PRO A 23 20.56 12.19 -21.04
C PRO A 23 19.96 13.49 -20.50
N PHE A 24 19.65 14.42 -21.38
CA PHE A 24 18.97 15.67 -21.04
C PHE A 24 17.46 15.45 -21.06
N VAL A 25 16.77 15.75 -19.96
CA VAL A 25 15.34 15.52 -19.77
C VAL A 25 14.61 16.85 -19.80
N ILE A 26 13.55 16.91 -20.61
CA ILE A 26 12.65 18.05 -20.73
C ILE A 26 11.25 17.59 -20.37
N SER A 27 10.65 18.24 -19.39
CA SER A 27 9.28 18.03 -18.92
C SER A 27 8.76 19.34 -18.33
N GLU A 28 7.45 19.45 -18.17
CA GLU A 28 6.80 20.63 -17.59
C GLU A 28 7.41 21.06 -16.24
N ALA A 29 7.76 20.09 -15.38
CA ALA A 29 8.29 20.36 -14.04
C ALA A 29 9.83 20.27 -13.93
N TYR A 30 10.54 19.89 -15.00
CA TYR A 30 12.00 19.70 -14.96
C TYR A 30 12.64 19.82 -16.34
N VAL A 31 13.68 20.67 -16.41
CA VAL A 31 14.55 20.84 -17.58
C VAL A 31 15.99 20.72 -17.12
N GLY A 32 16.69 19.67 -17.55
CA GLY A 32 18.08 19.44 -17.15
C GLY A 32 18.58 18.02 -17.39
N PRO A 33 19.86 17.74 -17.12
CA PRO A 33 20.39 16.38 -17.20
C PRO A 33 19.67 15.46 -16.21
N ASP A 34 19.27 14.26 -16.63
CA ASP A 34 18.54 13.27 -15.81
C ASP A 34 19.10 13.27 -14.39
N ARG A 35 18.26 13.45 -13.37
CA ARG A 35 18.71 13.53 -11.97
C ARG A 35 19.02 12.17 -11.34
N ARG A 36 18.66 11.05 -11.99
CA ARG A 36 18.89 9.68 -11.49
C ARG A 36 20.38 9.32 -11.52
N ARG A 37 20.99 9.11 -10.34
CA ARG A 37 22.44 8.82 -10.20
C ARG A 37 22.75 7.36 -9.90
N LYS A 38 21.80 6.63 -9.31
CA LYS A 38 21.88 5.19 -9.03
C LYS A 38 20.64 4.53 -9.63
N ALA A 39 20.83 3.39 -10.29
CA ALA A 39 19.73 2.44 -10.42
C ALA A 39 19.59 1.79 -9.03
N GLU A 40 18.54 2.13 -8.29
CA GLU A 40 18.18 1.36 -7.11
C GLU A 40 17.65 0.03 -7.63
N VAL A 41 18.46 -1.02 -7.49
CA VAL A 41 18.09 -2.38 -7.90
C VAL A 41 17.11 -2.99 -6.90
N ASP A 42 17.19 -2.58 -5.62
CA ASP A 42 16.38 -3.11 -4.52
C ASP A 42 15.34 -2.10 -4.00
N TYR A 43 14.65 -1.39 -4.90
CA TYR A 43 13.57 -0.49 -4.49
C TYR A 43 12.31 -1.30 -4.16
N SER A 44 11.95 -1.38 -2.88
CA SER A 44 10.78 -2.14 -2.39
C SER A 44 9.46 -1.37 -2.43
N GLY A 45 9.48 -0.09 -2.81
CA GLY A 45 8.27 0.73 -2.94
C GLY A 45 7.55 0.54 -4.28
N PRO A 46 6.34 1.08 -4.44
CA PRO A 46 5.63 1.03 -5.71
C PRO A 46 6.42 1.79 -6.79
N MET A 47 6.70 1.13 -7.92
CA MET A 47 7.36 1.74 -9.08
C MET A 47 6.52 2.91 -9.64
N ARG A 48 7.14 4.08 -9.83
CA ARG A 48 6.44 5.33 -10.24
C ARG A 48 6.93 5.89 -11.57
N ARG A 49 7.91 5.26 -12.23
CA ARG A 49 8.50 5.79 -13.46
C ARG A 49 7.76 5.21 -14.66
N LYS A 50 7.54 6.03 -15.69
CA LYS A 50 6.94 5.59 -16.96
C LYS A 50 7.73 4.48 -17.68
N GLN A 51 9.02 4.36 -17.39
CA GLN A 51 9.95 3.41 -18.00
C GLN A 51 10.25 2.21 -17.09
N ASP A 52 9.67 2.19 -15.89
CA ASP A 52 9.81 1.00 -15.03
C ASP A 52 9.18 -0.17 -15.77
N PRO A 53 9.81 -1.37 -15.75
CA PRO A 53 9.18 -2.56 -16.29
C PRO A 53 7.76 -2.67 -15.74
N VAL A 54 6.81 -2.97 -16.62
CA VAL A 54 5.57 -3.55 -16.16
C VAL A 54 5.98 -4.93 -15.65
N GLU A 55 6.32 -5.03 -14.37
CA GLU A 55 6.32 -6.31 -13.68
C GLU A 55 4.90 -6.84 -13.80
N VAL A 56 4.72 -7.67 -14.83
CA VAL A 56 3.61 -8.59 -14.90
C VAL A 56 3.92 -9.57 -13.80
N SER A 57 3.45 -9.30 -12.58
CA SER A 57 3.42 -10.36 -11.57
C SER A 57 2.68 -11.51 -12.23
N ASP A 58 3.36 -12.65 -12.36
CA ASP A 58 2.75 -13.83 -12.94
C ASP A 58 1.49 -14.13 -12.12
N ALA A 59 0.39 -14.53 -12.76
CA ALA A 59 -0.84 -14.90 -12.06
C ALA A 59 -0.54 -15.93 -10.95
N GLY A 60 0.48 -16.78 -11.16
CA GLY A 60 1.01 -17.69 -10.13
C GLY A 60 1.56 -16.99 -8.88
N GLU A 61 2.32 -15.90 -9.03
CA GLU A 61 2.89 -15.14 -7.92
C GLU A 61 1.81 -14.36 -7.14
N ARG A 62 0.83 -13.78 -7.85
CA ARG A 62 -0.38 -13.20 -7.23
C ARG A 62 -1.10 -14.25 -6.39
N ASN A 63 -1.34 -15.44 -6.94
CA ASN A 63 -2.05 -16.52 -6.26
C ASN A 63 -1.30 -17.03 -5.02
N LEU A 64 0.02 -17.22 -5.12
CA LEU A 64 0.84 -17.60 -3.96
C LEU A 64 0.80 -16.53 -2.86
N THR A 65 0.87 -15.26 -3.25
CA THR A 65 0.75 -14.12 -2.34
C THR A 65 -0.63 -14.09 -1.66
N ARG A 66 -1.71 -14.32 -2.40
CA ARG A 66 -3.07 -14.42 -1.84
C ARG A 66 -3.18 -15.56 -0.82
N GLN A 67 -2.65 -16.74 -1.12
CA GLN A 67 -2.71 -17.90 -0.20
C GLN A 67 -2.04 -17.60 1.14
N THR A 68 -0.86 -17.00 1.09
CA THR A 68 -0.06 -16.67 2.27
C THR A 68 -0.68 -15.51 3.07
N ILE A 69 -1.25 -14.49 2.41
CA ILE A 69 -2.08 -13.47 3.07
C ILE A 69 -3.29 -14.12 3.74
N ALA A 70 -3.99 -15.04 3.07
CA ALA A 70 -5.18 -15.70 3.60
C ALA A 70 -4.88 -16.47 4.89
N VAL A 71 -3.72 -17.13 5.00
CA VAL A 71 -3.31 -17.81 6.23
C VAL A 71 -3.16 -16.81 7.39
N GLU A 72 -2.45 -15.69 7.16
CA GLU A 72 -2.27 -14.63 8.16
C GLU A 72 -3.61 -14.03 8.61
N LEU A 73 -4.51 -13.73 7.66
CA LEU A 73 -5.81 -13.14 7.95
C LEU A 73 -6.75 -14.11 8.68
N ASN A 74 -6.71 -15.40 8.36
CA ASN A 74 -7.46 -16.41 9.10
C ASN A 74 -6.99 -16.53 10.55
N ALA A 75 -5.68 -16.42 10.80
CA ALA A 75 -5.15 -16.38 12.15
C ALA A 75 -5.63 -15.14 12.91
N LEU A 76 -5.55 -13.96 12.28
CA LEU A 76 -6.06 -12.71 12.86
C LEU A 76 -7.57 -12.79 13.17
N LYS A 77 -8.38 -13.30 12.22
CA LYS A 77 -9.82 -13.48 12.40
C LYS A 77 -10.16 -14.35 13.61
N ARG A 78 -9.46 -15.47 13.79
CA ARG A 78 -9.64 -16.35 14.96
C ARG A 78 -9.32 -15.61 16.27
N MET A 79 -8.32 -14.75 16.27
CA MET A 79 -7.96 -13.95 17.44
C MET A 79 -8.97 -12.84 17.75
N ILE A 80 -9.56 -12.21 16.73
CA ILE A 80 -10.58 -11.17 16.93
C ILE A 80 -11.86 -11.79 17.52
N ARG A 81 -12.31 -12.92 16.97
CA ARG A 81 -13.52 -13.63 17.42
C ARG A 81 -13.52 -14.07 18.88
N THR A 82 -12.35 -14.28 19.48
CA THR A 82 -12.24 -14.66 20.90
C THR A 82 -12.24 -13.46 21.84
N ARG A 83 -12.21 -12.22 21.31
CA ARG A 83 -12.20 -10.98 22.09
C ARG A 83 -13.58 -10.32 22.06
N ARG A 84 -13.93 -9.65 23.16
CA ARG A 84 -15.19 -8.88 23.29
C ARG A 84 -15.09 -7.43 22.78
N GLY A 85 -13.92 -6.99 22.36
CA GLY A 85 -13.67 -5.62 21.92
C GLY A 85 -12.23 -5.44 21.45
N ILE A 86 -11.93 -4.23 20.96
CA ILE A 86 -10.62 -3.88 20.42
C ILE A 86 -9.82 -3.15 21.49
N ASP A 87 -8.84 -3.82 22.09
CA ASP A 87 -7.86 -3.19 22.98
C ASP A 87 -6.67 -2.63 22.18
N ARG A 88 -5.82 -1.82 22.83
CA ARG A 88 -4.68 -1.17 22.18
C ARG A 88 -3.71 -2.16 21.53
N SER A 89 -3.52 -3.33 22.15
CA SER A 89 -2.61 -4.36 21.60
C SER A 89 -3.18 -4.98 20.33
N LEU A 90 -4.47 -5.31 20.31
CA LEU A 90 -5.15 -5.84 19.13
C LEU A 90 -5.20 -4.81 18.01
N MET A 91 -5.48 -3.54 18.34
CA MET A 91 -5.52 -2.46 17.36
C MET A 91 -4.17 -2.30 16.63
N GLN A 92 -3.07 -2.29 17.39
CA GLN A 92 -1.72 -2.26 16.81
C GLN A 92 -1.42 -3.49 15.96
N MET A 93 -1.90 -4.66 16.39
CA MET A 93 -1.75 -5.91 15.64
C MET A 93 -2.54 -5.86 14.32
N ILE A 94 -3.81 -5.46 14.34
CA ILE A 94 -4.65 -5.29 13.14
C ILE A 94 -3.97 -4.32 12.18
N TYR A 95 -3.54 -3.14 12.67
CA TYR A 95 -2.87 -2.16 11.82
C TYR A 95 -1.59 -2.70 11.18
N ARG A 96 -0.75 -3.42 11.94
CA ARG A 96 0.46 -4.06 11.41
C ARG A 96 0.15 -5.12 10.35
N VAL A 97 -0.80 -6.00 10.62
CA VAL A 97 -1.21 -7.06 9.68
C VAL A 97 -1.78 -6.42 8.41
N MET A 98 -2.65 -5.42 8.52
CA MET A 98 -3.20 -4.71 7.36
C MET A 98 -2.12 -3.99 6.55
N GLN A 99 -1.16 -3.33 7.18
CA GLN A 99 -0.03 -2.72 6.46
C GLN A 99 0.82 -3.77 5.72
N HIS A 100 1.04 -4.94 6.34
CA HIS A 100 1.75 -6.06 5.71
C HIS A 100 0.97 -6.63 4.52
N THR A 101 -0.33 -6.90 4.70
CA THR A 101 -1.25 -7.34 3.64
C THR A 101 -1.24 -6.37 2.46
N ARG A 102 -1.37 -5.07 2.74
CA ARG A 102 -1.33 -4.02 1.71
C ARG A 102 0.00 -4.00 0.96
N PHE A 103 1.11 -4.05 1.69
CA PHE A 103 2.45 -4.04 1.09
C PHE A 103 2.63 -5.21 0.13
N ARG A 104 2.21 -6.41 0.52
CA ARG A 104 2.31 -7.62 -0.30
C ARG A 104 1.39 -7.60 -1.51
N ALA A 105 0.15 -7.13 -1.34
CA ALA A 105 -0.77 -6.91 -2.45
C ALA A 105 -0.21 -5.91 -3.48
N LEU A 106 0.45 -4.85 -3.01
CA LEU A 106 1.13 -3.87 -3.87
C LEU A 106 2.26 -4.47 -4.69
N GLN A 107 3.10 -5.35 -4.10
CA GLN A 107 4.20 -6.01 -4.83
C GLN A 107 3.68 -6.79 -6.04
N VAL A 108 2.54 -7.47 -5.89
CA VAL A 108 1.94 -8.29 -6.95
C VAL A 108 0.85 -7.55 -7.75
N ARG A 109 0.70 -6.25 -7.53
CA ARG A 109 -0.28 -5.36 -8.19
C ARG A 109 -1.74 -5.82 -8.05
N ASP A 110 -2.08 -6.45 -6.94
CA ASP A 110 -3.45 -6.85 -6.62
C ASP A 110 -4.26 -5.66 -6.08
N ARG A 111 -4.83 -4.89 -7.02
CA ARG A 111 -5.59 -3.66 -6.72
C ARG A 111 -6.83 -3.92 -5.87
N THR A 112 -7.48 -5.09 -6.04
CA THR A 112 -8.71 -5.43 -5.32
C THR A 112 -8.42 -5.55 -3.83
N ILE A 113 -7.39 -6.32 -3.48
CA ILE A 113 -6.97 -6.50 -2.07
C ILE A 113 -6.37 -5.22 -1.50
N GLU A 114 -5.58 -4.49 -2.29
CA GLU A 114 -5.04 -3.19 -1.89
C GLU A 114 -6.15 -2.21 -1.50
N ARG A 115 -7.16 -2.04 -2.36
CA ARG A 115 -8.30 -1.13 -2.15
C ARG A 115 -9.09 -1.50 -0.89
N THR A 116 -9.40 -2.78 -0.72
CA THR A 116 -10.13 -3.28 0.47
C THR A 116 -9.35 -3.01 1.75
N THR A 117 -8.04 -3.27 1.73
CA THR A 117 -7.16 -3.09 2.89
C THR A 117 -6.99 -1.61 3.23
N ASN A 118 -6.89 -0.74 2.22
CA ASN A 118 -6.91 0.71 2.41
C ASN A 118 -8.22 1.20 3.02
N SER A 119 -9.37 0.63 2.64
CA SER A 119 -10.67 0.96 3.26
C SER A 119 -10.67 0.68 4.77
N LEU A 120 -10.16 -0.48 5.20
CA LEU A 120 -10.06 -0.82 6.63
C LEU A 120 -9.06 0.07 7.38
N LEU A 121 -7.91 0.38 6.78
CA LEU A 121 -6.95 1.33 7.37
C LEU A 121 -7.57 2.73 7.52
N GLY A 122 -8.27 3.21 6.50
CA GLY A 122 -8.98 4.49 6.53
C GLY A 122 -10.09 4.52 7.58
N TYR A 123 -10.80 3.42 7.79
CA TYR A 123 -11.76 3.27 8.89
C TYR A 123 -11.08 3.42 10.26
N ILE A 124 -10.00 2.65 10.48
CA ILE A 124 -9.22 2.68 11.72
C ILE A 124 -8.72 4.11 12.01
N ASP A 125 -8.17 4.79 11.00
CA ASP A 125 -7.66 6.15 11.13
C ASP A 125 -8.80 7.14 11.45
N SER A 126 -9.97 6.96 10.84
CA SER A 126 -11.14 7.82 11.05
C SER A 126 -11.75 7.69 12.45
N MET A 127 -11.66 6.51 13.07
CA MET A 127 -12.19 6.28 14.43
C MET A 127 -11.31 6.92 15.52
N GLY A 128 -10.00 7.01 15.28
CA GLY A 128 -9.06 7.76 16.13
C GLY A 128 -8.78 7.18 17.52
N GLY A 129 -9.29 5.98 17.83
CA GLY A 129 -9.11 5.34 19.14
C GLY A 129 -9.70 3.92 19.21
N THR A 130 -9.29 3.15 20.22
CA THR A 130 -9.76 1.77 20.45
C THR A 130 -11.25 1.69 20.77
N ASP A 131 -11.74 2.63 21.56
CA ASP A 131 -13.09 2.59 22.12
C ASP A 131 -14.17 2.94 21.09
N ALA A 132 -13.77 3.67 20.04
CA ALA A 132 -14.64 4.04 18.92
C ALA A 132 -14.61 3.01 17.78
N CYS A 133 -13.70 2.04 17.81
CA CYS A 133 -13.61 1.01 16.78
C CYS A 133 -14.59 -0.13 17.08
N ASP A 134 -15.58 -0.26 16.20
CA ASP A 134 -16.45 -1.43 16.16
C ASP A 134 -15.70 -2.65 15.63
N VAL A 135 -15.73 -3.73 16.42
CA VAL A 135 -15.11 -5.02 16.08
C VAL A 135 -15.81 -5.70 14.91
N GLU A 136 -17.13 -5.53 14.77
CA GLU A 136 -17.90 -6.15 13.69
C GLU A 136 -17.47 -5.60 12.34
N ILE A 137 -17.19 -4.29 12.26
CA ILE A 137 -16.71 -3.67 11.02
C ILE A 137 -15.35 -4.23 10.62
N VAL A 138 -14.44 -4.42 11.59
CA VAL A 138 -13.13 -5.01 11.32
C VAL A 138 -13.28 -6.45 10.83
N GLU A 139 -14.12 -7.26 11.48
CA GLU A 139 -14.39 -8.63 11.05
C GLU A 139 -14.98 -8.70 9.64
N VAL A 140 -15.96 -7.85 9.32
CA VAL A 140 -16.58 -7.76 7.99
C VAL A 140 -15.55 -7.41 6.92
N HIS A 141 -14.62 -6.49 7.20
CA HIS A 141 -13.55 -6.15 6.26
C HIS A 141 -12.59 -7.33 6.05
N ILE A 142 -12.17 -8.01 7.12
CA ILE A 142 -11.29 -9.18 7.00
C ILE A 142 -11.98 -10.30 6.20
N ASP A 143 -13.28 -10.53 6.44
CA ASP A 143 -14.08 -11.52 5.73
C ASP A 143 -14.28 -11.17 4.26
N ALA A 144 -14.44 -9.89 3.96
CA ALA A 144 -14.49 -9.42 2.58
C ALA A 144 -13.14 -9.60 1.89
N ILE A 145 -12.01 -9.30 2.53
CA ILE A 145 -10.67 -9.54 1.96
C ILE A 145 -10.48 -11.04 1.66
N LEU A 146 -10.84 -11.91 2.61
CA LEU A 146 -10.79 -13.37 2.43
C LEU A 146 -11.69 -13.84 1.28
N THR A 147 -12.88 -13.27 1.17
CA THR A 147 -13.82 -13.57 0.08
C THR A 147 -13.26 -13.13 -1.27
N LEU A 148 -12.73 -11.91 -1.37
CA LEU A 148 -12.17 -11.35 -2.61
C LEU A 148 -10.95 -12.12 -3.11
N MET A 149 -10.18 -12.76 -2.22
CA MET A 149 -9.08 -13.65 -2.64
C MET A 149 -9.57 -14.93 -3.31
N GLY A 150 -10.81 -15.34 -3.08
CA GLY A 150 -11.45 -16.51 -3.70
C GLY A 150 -12.37 -16.18 -4.89
N VAL A 151 -12.60 -14.91 -5.19
CA VAL A 151 -13.37 -14.49 -6.38
C VAL A 151 -12.48 -14.70 -7.62
N ASP A 152 -13.06 -15.29 -8.67
CA ASP A 152 -12.40 -15.47 -9.96
C ASP A 152 -11.98 -14.10 -10.52
N GLU A 153 -10.81 -14.02 -11.17
CA GLU A 153 -10.37 -12.80 -11.86
C GLU A 153 -11.41 -12.33 -12.90
N ALA A 154 -12.24 -13.24 -13.43
CA ALA A 154 -13.34 -12.91 -14.35
C ALA A 154 -14.53 -12.19 -13.67
N ASP A 155 -14.76 -12.37 -12.38
CA ASP A 155 -15.91 -11.84 -11.64
C ASP A 155 -15.66 -10.44 -11.04
N VAL A 156 -15.10 -9.55 -11.87
CA VAL A 156 -14.75 -8.16 -11.51
C VAL A 156 -15.95 -7.39 -10.93
N ALA A 157 -17.15 -7.63 -11.44
CA ALA A 157 -18.36 -6.97 -10.98
C ALA A 157 -18.72 -7.29 -9.53
N GLN A 158 -18.51 -8.55 -9.11
CA GLN A 158 -18.74 -8.95 -7.72
C GLN A 158 -17.72 -8.29 -6.79
N ALA A 159 -16.45 -8.30 -7.19
CA ALA A 159 -15.38 -7.68 -6.42
C ALA A 159 -15.58 -6.17 -6.24
N GLU A 160 -15.96 -5.46 -7.31
CA GLU A 160 -16.28 -4.03 -7.27
C GLU A 160 -17.47 -3.71 -6.37
N ARG A 161 -18.51 -4.56 -6.38
CA ARG A 161 -19.67 -4.39 -5.50
C ARG A 161 -19.29 -4.52 -4.03
N ILE A 162 -18.47 -5.52 -3.68
CA ILE A 162 -18.00 -5.72 -2.30
C ILE A 162 -17.18 -4.50 -1.85
N ASN A 163 -16.22 -4.06 -2.66
CA ASN A 163 -15.39 -2.89 -2.35
C ASN A 163 -16.21 -1.63 -2.13
N ARG A 164 -17.14 -1.35 -3.05
CA ARG A 164 -18.00 -0.16 -2.95
C ARG A 164 -18.86 -0.18 -1.68
N ASN A 165 -19.41 -1.33 -1.31
CA ASN A 165 -20.22 -1.45 -0.10
C ASN A 165 -19.41 -1.20 1.18
N LEU A 166 -18.16 -1.69 1.23
CA LEU A 166 -17.26 -1.43 2.34
C LEU A 166 -16.92 0.06 2.44
N GLU A 167 -16.53 0.69 1.32
CA GLU A 167 -16.20 2.12 1.28
C GLU A 167 -17.38 2.97 1.75
N LEU A 168 -18.60 2.69 1.30
CA LEU A 168 -19.82 3.38 1.76
C LEU A 168 -20.06 3.18 3.26
N THR A 169 -19.78 1.98 3.79
CA THR A 169 -19.90 1.69 5.22
C THR A 169 -18.89 2.52 6.03
N VAL A 170 -17.65 2.60 5.56
CA VAL A 170 -16.60 3.40 6.20
C VAL A 170 -16.93 4.89 6.15
N GLU A 171 -17.39 5.40 5.01
CA GLU A 171 -17.83 6.80 4.87
C GLU A 171 -18.97 7.14 5.83
N TYR A 172 -19.97 6.26 5.93
CA TYR A 172 -21.09 6.43 6.86
C TYR A 172 -20.59 6.49 8.31
N LYS A 173 -19.74 5.55 8.72
CA LYS A 173 -19.19 5.48 10.08
C LYS A 173 -18.27 6.65 10.40
N ALA A 174 -17.45 7.09 9.46
CA ALA A 174 -16.61 8.27 9.62
C ALA A 174 -17.45 9.53 9.86
N LYS A 175 -18.56 9.71 9.12
CA LYS A 175 -19.49 10.82 9.35
C LYS A 175 -20.17 10.73 10.72
N GLU A 176 -20.61 9.54 11.12
CA GLU A 176 -21.20 9.29 12.44
C GLU A 176 -20.21 9.66 13.56
N ARG A 177 -18.94 9.26 13.42
CA ARG A 177 -17.87 9.58 14.38
C ARG A 177 -17.60 11.07 14.49
N LEU A 178 -17.58 11.78 13.36
CA LEU A 178 -17.40 13.23 13.31
C LEU A 178 -18.57 13.96 14.00
N ALA A 179 -19.81 13.51 13.80
CA ALA A 179 -20.98 14.11 14.43
C ALA A 179 -20.97 13.97 15.97
N VAL A 180 -20.36 12.90 16.51
CA VAL A 180 -20.19 12.68 17.96
C VAL A 180 -18.99 13.46 18.53
N ALA A 181 -18.06 13.92 17.69
CA ALA A 181 -16.87 14.67 18.11
C ALA A 181 -17.08 16.19 18.25
N VAL A 182 -18.20 16.72 17.73
CA VAL A 182 -18.60 18.13 17.76
C VAL A 182 -19.53 18.39 18.94
#